data_AF-J9GH29-F1
#
_entry.id   AF-J9GH29-F1
#
_cell.length_a   1.000
_cell.length_b   1.000
_cell.length_c   1.000
_cell.angle_alpha   90.00
_cell.angle_beta   90.00
_cell.angle_gamma   90.00
#
_symmetry.space_group_name_H-M   'P 1'
#
loop_
_entity.id
_entity.type
_entity.pdbx_description
1 polymer ?
#
loop_
_entity_poly.entity_id
_entity_poly.type
_entity_poly.pdbx_seq_one_letter_code
_entity_poly.pdbx_strand_id
1 'polypeptide(L)'
;MQDRIKELAAVHHRRWTTELFGQELQPETFATCKADLMLSGNATSFTYQQDGIGRMRFANASTISHDGHPGRKFHFCISNPPFGTPWKNDLATMGCGTDKSRITDPRFFGKLDGRTLSFVPGIGDPQMLFLANNVSRMMDDEQGTRIVEIHNGSSLFTGNADGGESNLRRYIIENDLLEAIVAMPENMFYNTGIGTFVWIVTNRKEARRRGKVQLIDATAIKTPLRKNLGNKNCETNEADRRAIVDLLMRFEENEQSRIFDNREFGYWQVTVDRPLRLRVVPDADLSAGKLKEAEIALCREAIANVAPEVPLTNWNLYASALHLKAALLKKLRPLITVADPAANIVRDSKQPHLCETDPALRDTEQIPLLYPGGIAAFMENEVLPYAPDAFVDEDKTVIGYELSFTKYFYRPVELRSRETIAAEIRELEATTDGLLNAILND
;
A
#
# COMPACT_ATOMS: atom_id res chain seq x y z
N MET A 1 14.86 23.18 -15.81
CA MET A 1 13.44 23.46 -15.51
C MET A 1 13.10 24.92 -15.72
N GLN A 2 13.77 25.88 -15.06
CA GLN A 2 13.50 27.32 -15.20
C GLN A 2 13.53 27.79 -16.67
N ASP A 3 14.47 27.32 -17.48
CA ASP A 3 14.54 27.71 -18.90
C ASP A 3 13.37 27.17 -19.73
N ARG A 4 12.89 25.95 -19.43
CA ARG A 4 11.69 25.41 -20.07
C ARG A 4 10.44 26.19 -19.66
N ILE A 5 10.37 26.64 -18.40
CA ILE A 5 9.27 27.50 -17.93
C ILE A 5 9.33 28.86 -18.62
N LYS A 6 10.52 29.46 -18.78
CA LYS A 6 10.74 30.70 -19.56
C LYS A 6 10.18 30.56 -20.97
N GLU A 7 10.56 29.48 -21.65
CA GLU A 7 10.14 29.20 -23.02
C GLU A 7 8.61 29.07 -23.11
N LEU A 8 8.01 28.25 -22.25
CA LEU A 8 6.54 28.06 -22.23
C LEU A 8 5.80 29.36 -21.88
N ALA A 9 6.30 30.13 -20.93
CA ALA A 9 5.67 31.37 -20.55
C ALA A 9 5.74 32.44 -21.64
N ALA A 10 6.82 32.48 -22.43
CA ALA A 10 6.93 33.32 -23.60
C ALA A 10 5.91 32.93 -24.67
N VAL A 11 5.77 31.62 -24.95
CA VAL A 11 4.77 31.08 -25.89
C VAL A 11 3.33 31.39 -25.46
N HIS A 12 3.04 31.36 -24.16
CA HIS A 12 1.70 31.58 -23.62
C HIS A 12 1.43 33.02 -23.15
N HIS A 13 2.35 33.96 -23.40
CA HIS A 13 2.27 35.36 -22.96
C HIS A 13 1.94 35.54 -21.46
N ARG A 14 2.47 34.66 -20.62
CA ARG A 14 2.28 34.72 -19.16
C ARG A 14 3.51 35.27 -18.45
N ARG A 15 3.26 36.10 -17.44
CA ARG A 15 4.30 36.47 -16.47
C ARG A 15 4.44 35.35 -15.45
N TRP A 16 5.67 35.00 -15.12
CA TRP A 16 5.98 33.93 -14.18
C TRP A 16 7.20 34.34 -13.35
N THR A 17 7.24 33.86 -12.11
CA THR A 17 8.37 34.02 -11.19
C THR A 17 8.64 32.65 -10.57
N THR A 18 9.90 32.20 -10.58
CA THR A 18 10.30 30.99 -9.86
C THR A 18 11.07 31.32 -8.61
N GLU A 19 10.63 30.73 -7.50
CA GLU A 19 11.39 30.68 -6.27
C GLU A 19 11.68 29.22 -5.94
N LEU A 20 12.95 28.89 -5.76
CA LEU A 20 13.39 27.53 -5.44
C LEU A 20 13.50 27.36 -3.94
N PHE A 21 12.99 26.22 -3.47
CA PHE A 21 13.08 25.75 -2.09
C PHE A 21 13.52 24.28 -2.13
N GLY A 22 14.23 23.85 -1.10
CA GLY A 22 14.71 22.48 -1.02
C GLY A 22 15.13 22.08 0.37
N GLN A 23 15.21 20.77 0.59
CA GLN A 23 15.64 20.21 1.86
C GLN A 23 16.42 18.92 1.58
N GLU A 24 17.57 18.79 2.23
CA GLU A 24 18.48 17.66 2.09
C GLU A 24 19.00 17.28 3.48
N LEU A 25 19.14 15.98 3.75
CA LEU A 25 19.61 15.47 5.03
C LEU A 25 21.15 15.40 5.07
N GLN A 26 21.77 14.99 3.98
CA GLN A 26 23.21 14.73 3.91
C GLN A 26 23.97 16.06 3.76
N PRO A 27 24.81 16.45 4.75
CA PRO A 27 25.48 17.75 4.73
C PRO A 27 26.35 17.99 3.49
N GLU A 28 27.02 16.96 2.98
CA GLU A 28 27.89 17.02 1.81
C GLU A 28 27.09 17.26 0.52
N THR A 29 25.97 16.55 0.36
CA THR A 29 25.03 16.74 -0.75
C THR A 29 24.41 18.14 -0.68
N PHE A 30 24.00 18.58 0.52
CA PHE A 30 23.47 19.92 0.75
C PHE A 30 24.48 21.01 0.37
N ALA A 31 25.74 20.88 0.81
CA ALA A 31 26.80 21.84 0.50
C ALA A 31 27.07 21.92 -1.02
N THR A 32 27.12 20.77 -1.69
CA THR A 32 27.31 20.68 -3.15
C THR A 32 26.15 21.34 -3.90
N CYS A 33 24.91 21.02 -3.53
CA CYS A 33 23.71 21.63 -4.11
C CYS A 33 23.69 23.14 -3.89
N LYS A 34 24.00 23.60 -2.68
CA LYS A 34 24.05 25.03 -2.36
C LYS A 34 25.12 25.77 -3.20
N ALA A 35 26.30 25.17 -3.38
CA ALA A 35 27.35 25.74 -4.22
C ALA A 35 26.91 25.85 -5.69
N ASP A 36 26.28 24.80 -6.23
CA ASP A 36 25.75 24.81 -7.60
C ASP A 36 24.66 25.88 -7.80
N LEU A 37 23.75 26.05 -6.82
CA LEU A 37 22.73 27.09 -6.83
C LEU A 37 23.33 28.51 -6.81
N MET A 38 24.44 28.70 -6.10
CA MET A 38 25.18 29.97 -6.09
C MET A 38 25.89 30.25 -7.42
N LEU A 39 26.46 29.23 -8.06
CA LEU A 39 27.18 29.35 -9.32
C LEU A 39 26.27 29.54 -10.53
N SER A 40 25.14 28.82 -10.55
CA SER A 40 24.19 28.86 -11.68
C SER A 40 23.36 30.15 -11.73
N GLY A 41 23.31 30.94 -10.66
CA GLY A 41 22.47 32.14 -10.55
C GLY A 41 20.96 31.84 -10.47
N ASN A 42 20.57 30.56 -10.36
CA ASN A 42 19.18 30.12 -10.34
C ASN A 42 18.46 30.46 -9.01
N ALA A 43 19.22 30.80 -7.96
CA ALA A 43 18.71 31.26 -6.67
C ALA A 43 19.13 32.71 -6.41
N THR A 44 18.17 33.64 -6.51
CA THR A 44 18.39 35.08 -6.26
C THR A 44 18.47 35.43 -4.78
N SER A 45 17.94 34.57 -3.90
CA SER A 45 18.04 34.69 -2.45
C SER A 45 18.06 33.29 -1.82
N PHE A 46 18.79 33.16 -0.71
CA PHE A 46 18.80 31.95 0.12
C PHE A 46 17.87 32.06 1.34
N THR A 47 17.25 33.21 1.53
CA THR A 47 16.32 33.48 2.63
C THR A 47 14.95 33.93 2.10
N TYR A 48 13.95 33.82 2.96
CA TYR A 48 12.61 34.38 2.74
C TYR A 48 12.01 34.82 4.08
N GLN A 49 11.00 35.68 4.02
CA GLN A 49 10.23 36.11 5.18
C GLN A 49 8.86 35.42 5.16
N GLN A 50 8.44 34.88 6.31
CA GLN A 50 7.11 34.34 6.50
C GLN A 50 6.65 34.67 7.92
N ASP A 51 5.50 35.34 8.06
CA ASP A 51 4.94 35.76 9.35
C ASP A 51 5.92 36.58 10.21
N GLY A 52 6.72 37.43 9.56
CA GLY A 52 7.75 38.25 10.22
C GLY A 52 9.01 37.48 10.65
N ILE A 53 9.12 36.20 10.32
CA ILE A 53 10.26 35.34 10.65
C ILE A 53 11.11 35.12 9.39
N GLY A 54 12.40 35.44 9.49
CA GLY A 54 13.39 35.10 8.47
C GLY A 54 13.70 33.60 8.48
N ARG A 55 13.57 32.96 7.32
CA ARG A 55 13.76 31.51 7.15
C ARG A 55 14.69 31.23 5.97
N MET A 56 15.29 30.04 5.94
CA MET A 56 16.15 29.59 4.84
C MET A 56 15.32 28.92 3.74
N ARG A 57 15.58 29.25 2.47
CA ARG A 57 14.95 28.55 1.33
C ARG A 57 15.45 27.10 1.20
N PHE A 58 16.66 26.85 1.66
CA PHE A 58 17.30 25.53 1.60
C PHE A 58 17.69 25.08 3.00
N ALA A 59 17.12 23.96 3.46
CA ALA A 59 17.37 23.40 4.78
C ALA A 59 18.29 22.16 4.71
N ASN A 60 19.20 22.04 5.68
CA ASN A 60 20.06 20.87 5.86
C ASN A 60 19.55 20.05 7.06
N ALA A 61 18.51 19.25 6.85
CA ALA A 61 17.85 18.44 7.86
C ALA A 61 16.93 17.40 7.20
N SER A 62 16.55 16.35 7.93
CA SER A 62 15.59 15.36 7.41
C SER A 62 14.21 15.97 7.21
N THR A 63 13.63 15.77 6.03
CA THR A 63 12.26 16.18 5.68
C THR A 63 11.21 15.56 6.61
N ILE A 64 11.46 14.37 7.14
CA ILE A 64 10.49 13.65 7.98
C ILE A 64 10.49 14.26 9.38
N SER A 65 11.63 14.23 10.07
CA SER A 65 11.72 14.66 11.46
C SER A 65 11.82 16.17 11.67
N HIS A 66 12.15 16.93 10.62
CA HIS A 66 12.26 18.38 10.69
C HIS A 66 11.57 19.04 9.48
N ASP A 67 10.52 19.81 9.74
CA ASP A 67 9.92 20.64 8.70
C ASP A 67 10.82 21.84 8.38
N GLY A 68 11.47 21.82 7.21
CA GLY A 68 12.35 22.92 6.75
C GLY A 68 11.59 24.17 6.31
N HIS A 69 10.29 24.07 6.01
CA HIS A 69 9.47 25.18 5.52
C HIS A 69 8.08 25.23 6.19
N PRO A 70 7.96 25.28 7.53
CA PRO A 70 6.67 25.17 8.22
C PRO A 70 5.60 26.12 7.70
N GLY A 71 4.43 25.57 7.37
CA GLY A 71 3.28 26.33 6.86
C GLY A 71 3.43 26.87 5.43
N ARG A 72 4.60 26.73 4.80
CA ARG A 72 4.79 27.14 3.40
C ARG A 72 4.10 26.16 2.46
N LYS A 73 3.47 26.70 1.43
CA LYS A 73 2.80 25.96 0.35
C LYS A 73 3.48 26.26 -1.00
N PHE A 74 3.34 25.36 -1.97
CA PHE A 74 4.04 25.44 -3.25
C PHE A 74 3.15 25.03 -4.42
N HIS A 75 3.27 25.73 -5.56
CA HIS A 75 2.57 25.34 -6.80
C HIS A 75 3.15 24.07 -7.45
N PHE A 76 4.42 23.76 -7.17
CA PHE A 76 5.11 22.56 -7.67
C PHE A 76 5.93 21.90 -6.57
N CYS A 77 5.78 20.60 -6.40
CA CYS A 77 6.62 19.76 -5.55
C CYS A 77 7.20 18.63 -6.41
N ILE A 78 8.53 18.48 -6.42
CA ILE A 78 9.20 17.45 -7.21
C ILE A 78 10.24 16.77 -6.31
N SER A 79 10.18 15.45 -6.20
CA SER A 79 11.02 14.68 -5.28
C SER A 79 11.31 13.28 -5.80
N ASN A 80 12.50 12.78 -5.44
CA ASN A 80 12.90 11.38 -5.59
C ASN A 80 13.41 10.93 -4.21
N PRO A 81 12.51 10.60 -3.27
CA PRO A 81 12.88 10.24 -1.90
C PRO A 81 13.66 8.92 -1.84
N PRO A 82 14.40 8.65 -0.75
CA PRO A 82 15.04 7.35 -0.55
C PRO A 82 14.00 6.23 -0.42
N PHE A 83 14.29 5.07 -1.00
CA PHE A 83 13.40 3.90 -0.97
C PHE A 83 13.80 2.91 0.12
N GLY A 84 12.82 2.35 0.82
CA GLY A 84 13.01 1.19 1.72
C GLY A 84 14.04 1.37 2.84
N THR A 85 14.35 2.62 3.20
CA THR A 85 15.30 2.95 4.27
C THR A 85 14.54 3.16 5.57
N PRO A 86 14.76 2.34 6.63
CA PRO A 86 14.00 2.48 7.85
C PRO A 86 14.16 3.86 8.51
N TRP A 87 13.06 4.49 8.91
CA TRP A 87 13.03 5.86 9.47
C TRP A 87 12.99 5.88 11.00
N LYS A 88 13.64 4.90 11.65
CA LYS A 88 13.74 4.80 13.12
C LYS A 88 14.40 6.01 13.74
N ASN A 89 15.43 6.55 13.08
CA ASN A 89 16.16 7.72 13.55
C ASN A 89 15.27 8.95 13.53
N ASP A 90 14.49 9.15 12.46
CA ASP A 90 13.50 10.23 12.40
C ASP A 90 12.48 10.15 13.53
N LEU A 91 11.97 8.95 13.81
CA LEU A 91 11.02 8.74 14.91
C LEU A 91 11.62 9.11 16.28
N ALA A 92 12.87 8.71 16.53
CA ALA A 92 13.59 9.07 17.74
C ALA A 92 13.81 10.60 17.83
N THR A 93 14.24 11.22 16.73
CA THR A 93 14.46 12.67 16.62
C THR A 93 13.18 13.48 16.85
N MET A 94 12.02 12.96 16.43
CA MET A 94 10.70 13.55 16.74
C MET A 94 10.28 13.37 18.21
N GLY A 95 11.12 12.78 19.07
CA GLY A 95 10.80 12.53 20.48
C GLY A 95 9.82 11.37 20.72
N CYS A 96 9.52 10.58 19.70
CA CYS A 96 8.56 9.49 19.75
C CYS A 96 9.19 8.14 20.16
N GLY A 97 10.52 8.04 20.15
CA GLY A 97 11.24 6.81 20.53
C GLY A 97 10.97 5.69 19.53
N THR A 98 10.36 4.60 19.98
CA THR A 98 9.92 3.47 19.13
C THR A 98 8.41 3.46 18.88
N ASP A 99 7.66 4.38 19.50
CA ASP A 99 6.21 4.41 19.44
C ASP A 99 5.73 5.47 18.45
N LYS A 100 5.41 5.01 17.23
CA LYS A 100 4.91 5.86 16.15
C LYS A 100 3.51 6.43 16.40
N SER A 101 2.74 5.90 17.36
CA SER A 101 1.43 6.44 17.71
C SER A 101 1.51 7.82 18.37
N ARG A 102 2.69 8.21 18.87
CA ARG A 102 2.95 9.50 19.51
C ARG A 102 3.21 10.65 18.51
N ILE A 103 3.29 10.36 17.21
CA ILE A 103 3.46 11.40 16.19
C ILE A 103 2.23 12.30 16.17
N THR A 104 2.45 13.61 16.18
CA THR A 104 1.39 14.64 16.15
C THR A 104 1.60 15.68 15.05
N ASP A 105 2.64 15.50 14.22
CA ASP A 105 2.95 16.42 13.13
C ASP A 105 1.80 16.45 12.11
N PRO A 106 1.15 17.60 11.89
CA PRO A 106 -0.05 17.70 11.05
C PRO A 106 0.20 17.32 9.59
N ARG A 107 1.46 17.30 9.11
CA ARG A 107 1.81 16.86 7.76
C ARG A 107 1.47 15.39 7.51
N PHE A 108 1.37 14.59 8.57
CA PHE A 108 1.16 13.14 8.49
C PHE A 108 -0.27 12.72 8.88
N PHE A 109 -1.21 13.67 8.87
CA PHE A 109 -2.62 13.41 9.12
C PHE A 109 -3.51 14.15 8.13
N GLY A 110 -4.69 13.60 7.85
CA GLY A 110 -5.72 14.27 7.06
C GLY A 110 -7.11 13.93 7.56
N LYS A 111 -8.13 14.61 7.03
CA LYS A 111 -9.53 14.36 7.37
C LYS A 111 -10.29 13.85 6.17
N LEU A 112 -11.07 12.80 6.37
CA LEU A 112 -11.95 12.21 5.34
C LEU A 112 -13.24 11.77 6.02
N ASP A 113 -14.39 12.21 5.51
CA ASP A 113 -15.72 11.95 6.08
C ASP A 113 -15.84 12.24 7.59
N GLY A 114 -15.20 13.32 8.04
CA GLY A 114 -15.19 13.72 9.46
C GLY A 114 -14.26 12.89 10.36
N ARG A 115 -13.58 11.86 9.83
CA ARG A 115 -12.60 11.04 10.55
C ARG A 115 -11.18 11.55 10.28
N THR A 116 -10.34 11.52 11.31
CA THR A 116 -8.90 11.77 11.15
C THR A 116 -8.22 10.49 10.71
N LEU A 117 -7.51 10.53 9.59
CA LEU A 117 -6.68 9.46 9.09
C LEU A 117 -5.22 9.75 9.44
N SER A 118 -4.53 8.73 9.97
CA SER A 118 -3.08 8.75 10.10
C SER A 118 -2.45 8.26 8.81
N PHE A 119 -1.46 8.99 8.30
CA PHE A 119 -0.65 8.60 7.13
C PHE A 119 0.67 7.93 7.53
N VAL A 120 0.87 7.69 8.83
CA VAL A 120 2.13 7.19 9.39
C VAL A 120 2.35 5.72 9.02
N PRO A 121 3.32 5.40 8.15
CA PRO A 121 3.49 4.06 7.60
C PRO A 121 4.18 3.12 8.60
N GLY A 122 4.45 1.89 8.17
CA GLY A 122 5.44 1.02 8.78
C GLY A 122 6.82 1.68 8.85
N ILE A 123 7.64 1.24 9.81
CA ILE A 123 8.98 1.81 10.05
C ILE A 123 9.96 1.51 8.89
N GLY A 124 9.71 0.46 8.11
CA GLY A 124 10.64 -0.01 7.08
C GLY A 124 10.75 0.89 5.86
N ASP A 125 9.75 1.71 5.57
CA ASP A 125 9.69 2.50 4.33
C ASP A 125 9.02 3.87 4.56
N PRO A 126 9.74 5.00 4.37
CA PRO A 126 9.23 6.33 4.63
C PRO A 126 8.60 7.00 3.41
N GLN A 127 8.53 6.35 2.24
CA GLN A 127 8.07 6.99 1.00
C GLN A 127 6.72 7.73 1.15
N MET A 128 5.77 7.15 1.89
CA MET A 128 4.48 7.78 2.14
C MET A 128 4.57 9.04 3.03
N LEU A 129 5.59 9.16 3.89
CA LEU A 129 5.81 10.39 4.67
C LEU A 129 6.33 11.54 3.79
N PHE A 130 7.14 11.25 2.76
CA PHE A 130 7.57 12.27 1.79
C PHE A 130 6.39 12.75 0.95
N LEU A 131 5.57 11.83 0.46
CA LEU A 131 4.36 12.16 -0.28
C LEU A 131 3.38 12.95 0.60
N ALA A 132 3.13 12.52 1.84
CA ALA A 132 2.28 13.25 2.80
C ALA A 132 2.83 14.65 3.09
N ASN A 133 4.16 14.80 3.26
CA ASN A 133 4.79 16.10 3.39
C ASN A 133 4.47 16.98 2.17
N ASN A 134 4.58 16.48 0.95
CA ASN A 134 4.26 17.25 -0.27
C ASN A 134 2.76 17.58 -0.38
N VAL A 135 1.87 16.64 -0.05
CA VAL A 135 0.42 16.87 -0.01
C VAL A 135 0.06 17.96 0.99
N SER A 136 0.74 18.04 2.14
CA SER A 136 0.54 19.12 3.12
C SER A 136 0.93 20.51 2.60
N ARG A 137 1.69 20.60 1.50
CA ARG A 137 2.13 21.86 0.88
C ARG A 137 1.23 22.36 -0.23
N MET A 138 0.09 21.71 -0.46
CA MET A 138 -0.79 22.11 -1.54
C MET A 138 -1.36 23.51 -1.31
N MET A 139 -1.31 24.33 -2.37
CA MET A 139 -1.91 25.66 -2.44
C MET A 139 -3.43 25.54 -2.52
N ASP A 140 -4.16 26.40 -1.80
CA ASP A 140 -5.63 26.46 -1.84
C ASP A 140 -6.12 27.57 -2.80
N ASP A 141 -5.32 27.91 -3.81
CA ASP A 141 -5.64 28.93 -4.82
C ASP A 141 -6.10 28.30 -6.15
N GLU A 142 -6.53 29.12 -7.11
CA GLU A 142 -6.98 28.65 -8.43
C GLU A 142 -5.88 27.94 -9.25
N GLN A 143 -4.61 28.19 -8.94
CA GLN A 143 -3.49 27.54 -9.61
C GLN A 143 -3.21 26.17 -9.04
N GLY A 144 -3.56 25.94 -7.77
CA GLY A 144 -3.35 24.68 -7.08
C GLY A 144 -1.89 24.25 -7.09
N THR A 145 -1.69 22.96 -6.84
CA THR A 145 -0.37 22.35 -6.75
C THR A 145 -0.28 21.14 -7.67
N ARG A 146 0.90 20.95 -8.26
CA ARG A 146 1.28 19.72 -8.96
C ARG A 146 2.47 19.07 -8.28
N ILE A 147 2.27 17.85 -7.81
CA ILE A 147 3.28 17.02 -7.17
C ILE A 147 3.71 15.94 -8.17
N VAL A 148 5.01 15.79 -8.34
CA VAL A 148 5.61 14.69 -9.12
C VAL A 148 6.63 14.00 -8.23
N GLU A 149 6.29 12.81 -7.74
CA GLU A 149 7.16 12.06 -6.83
C GLU A 149 7.49 10.68 -7.42
N ILE A 150 8.76 10.30 -7.33
CA ILE A 150 9.22 8.97 -7.77
C ILE A 150 9.10 8.00 -6.59
N HIS A 151 8.52 6.85 -6.85
CA HIS A 151 8.38 5.76 -5.88
C HIS A 151 8.88 4.44 -6.45
N ASN A 152 9.13 3.47 -5.58
CA ASN A 152 9.21 2.05 -5.96
C ASN A 152 7.82 1.39 -5.87
N GLY A 153 7.76 0.07 -6.12
CA GLY A 153 6.51 -0.68 -6.10
C GLY A 153 5.79 -0.74 -4.74
N SER A 154 6.48 -0.63 -3.59
CA SER A 154 5.83 -0.78 -2.27
C SER A 154 4.73 0.27 -2.07
N SER A 155 4.99 1.50 -2.53
CA SER A 155 4.04 2.62 -2.48
C SER A 155 2.65 2.31 -3.03
N LEU A 156 2.55 1.36 -3.97
CA LEU A 156 1.32 1.05 -4.68
C LEU A 156 0.38 0.14 -3.90
N PHE A 157 0.90 -0.76 -3.06
CA PHE A 157 0.10 -1.83 -2.44
C PHE A 157 0.37 -2.05 -0.93
N THR A 158 1.54 -1.68 -0.39
CA THR A 158 1.88 -2.05 1.01
C THR A 158 1.06 -1.30 2.05
N GLY A 159 0.86 -1.94 3.21
CA GLY A 159 0.10 -1.39 4.33
C GLY A 159 -1.32 -1.94 4.33
N ASN A 160 -1.73 -2.49 5.47
CA ASN A 160 -3.07 -3.05 5.68
C ASN A 160 -4.14 -1.97 5.45
N ALA A 161 -5.39 -2.38 5.20
CA ALA A 161 -6.51 -1.47 5.29
C ALA A 161 -6.53 -0.77 6.67
N ASP A 162 -6.86 0.52 6.69
CA ASP A 162 -6.71 1.45 7.83
C ASP A 162 -5.27 1.73 8.30
N GLY A 163 -4.25 1.12 7.67
CA GLY A 163 -2.83 1.44 7.88
C GLY A 163 -2.41 2.74 7.19
N GLY A 164 -1.30 3.35 7.64
CA GLY A 164 -0.88 4.68 7.19
C GLY A 164 -0.68 4.83 5.68
N GLU A 165 -0.06 3.83 5.05
CA GLU A 165 0.15 3.78 3.60
C GLU A 165 -1.17 3.70 2.82
N SER A 166 -2.10 2.86 3.30
CA SER A 166 -3.42 2.68 2.70
C SER A 166 -4.29 3.92 2.92
N ASN A 167 -4.20 4.53 4.09
CA ASN A 167 -4.89 5.77 4.45
C ASN A 167 -4.44 6.98 3.63
N LEU A 168 -3.14 7.11 3.34
CA LEU A 168 -2.67 8.18 2.46
C LEU A 168 -3.20 7.97 1.04
N ARG A 169 -3.11 6.75 0.50
CA ARG A 169 -3.70 6.39 -0.81
C ARG A 169 -5.19 6.70 -0.86
N ARG A 170 -5.94 6.26 0.16
CA ARG A 170 -7.36 6.56 0.33
C ARG A 170 -7.62 8.06 0.34
N TYR A 171 -6.88 8.81 1.15
CA TYR A 171 -7.05 10.26 1.26
C TYR A 171 -6.82 10.96 -0.08
N ILE A 172 -5.75 10.64 -0.81
CA ILE A 172 -5.47 11.30 -2.09
C ILE A 172 -6.43 10.84 -3.21
N ILE A 173 -6.94 9.61 -3.18
CA ILE A 173 -7.83 9.10 -4.22
C ILE A 173 -9.27 9.58 -3.98
N GLU A 174 -9.77 9.51 -2.74
CA GLU A 174 -11.14 9.95 -2.41
C GLU A 174 -11.30 11.47 -2.47
N ASN A 175 -10.24 12.26 -2.18
CA ASN A 175 -10.24 13.70 -2.42
C ASN A 175 -9.94 14.08 -3.89
N ASP A 176 -9.93 13.12 -4.81
CA ASP A 176 -9.70 13.33 -6.24
C ASP A 176 -8.36 14.04 -6.55
N LEU A 177 -7.31 13.74 -5.79
CA LEU A 177 -5.99 14.36 -5.92
C LEU A 177 -5.04 13.54 -6.83
N LEU A 178 -5.11 12.21 -6.80
CA LEU A 178 -4.25 11.37 -7.63
C LEU A 178 -4.66 11.47 -9.10
N GLU A 179 -3.83 12.06 -9.96
CA GLU A 179 -4.14 12.25 -11.40
C GLU A 179 -3.66 11.08 -12.25
N ALA A 180 -2.42 10.64 -12.04
CA ALA A 180 -1.84 9.54 -12.80
C ALA A 180 -0.70 8.85 -12.07
N ILE A 181 -0.42 7.60 -12.43
CA ILE A 181 0.79 6.88 -12.08
C ILE A 181 1.42 6.31 -13.36
N VAL A 182 2.72 6.54 -13.53
CA VAL A 182 3.48 6.04 -14.69
C VAL A 182 4.48 4.99 -14.23
N ALA A 183 4.32 3.75 -14.66
CA ALA A 183 5.32 2.70 -14.49
C ALA A 183 6.48 2.92 -15.47
N MET A 184 7.67 3.18 -14.94
CA MET A 184 8.86 3.47 -15.72
C MET A 184 9.66 2.19 -16.02
N PRO A 185 10.47 2.17 -17.09
CA PRO A 185 11.39 1.08 -17.37
C PRO A 185 12.24 0.68 -16.16
N GLU A 186 12.43 -0.62 -15.98
CA GLU A 186 13.42 -1.17 -15.05
C GLU A 186 14.84 -0.82 -15.51
N ASN A 187 15.81 -0.93 -14.59
CA ASN A 187 17.23 -0.69 -14.90
C ASN A 187 17.54 0.70 -15.48
N MET A 188 16.78 1.72 -15.05
CA MET A 188 17.04 3.13 -15.35
C MET A 188 18.01 3.81 -14.37
N PHE A 189 18.24 3.20 -13.21
CA PHE A 189 19.11 3.72 -12.15
C PHE A 189 20.44 2.96 -12.08
N TYR A 190 21.51 3.65 -11.70
CA TYR A 190 22.87 3.09 -11.62
C TYR A 190 22.98 1.92 -10.64
N ASN A 191 22.32 2.05 -9.48
CA ASN A 191 22.55 1.19 -8.31
C ASN A 191 21.44 0.16 -8.09
N THR A 192 20.38 0.15 -8.90
CA THR A 192 19.23 -0.72 -8.68
C THR A 192 18.50 -1.02 -9.98
N GLY A 193 18.04 -2.27 -10.12
CA GLY A 193 17.24 -2.74 -11.24
C GLY A 193 15.73 -2.66 -11.02
N ILE A 194 15.27 -2.10 -9.90
CA ILE A 194 13.84 -2.02 -9.57
C ILE A 194 13.05 -1.22 -10.60
N GLY A 195 11.79 -1.61 -10.79
CA GLY A 195 10.78 -0.75 -11.39
C GLY A 195 10.49 0.46 -10.52
N THR A 196 10.29 1.61 -11.15
CA THR A 196 9.92 2.87 -10.46
C THR A 196 8.64 3.43 -11.04
N PHE A 197 7.95 4.21 -10.24
CA PHE A 197 6.63 4.75 -10.54
C PHE A 197 6.65 6.26 -10.32
N VAL A 198 6.25 7.02 -11.33
CA VAL A 198 6.07 8.47 -11.21
C VAL A 198 4.62 8.73 -10.80
N TRP A 199 4.43 9.21 -9.58
CA TRP A 199 3.14 9.62 -9.07
C TRP A 199 2.89 11.08 -9.42
N ILE A 200 1.74 11.36 -10.02
CA ILE A 200 1.30 12.70 -10.38
C ILE A 200 0.05 13.01 -9.54
N VAL A 201 0.20 13.92 -8.59
CA VAL A 201 -0.87 14.32 -7.66
C VAL A 201 -1.15 15.81 -7.82
N THR A 202 -2.41 16.20 -7.88
CA THR A 202 -2.82 17.61 -8.03
C THR A 202 -4.20 17.86 -7.43
N ASN A 203 -4.38 19.01 -6.79
CA ASN A 203 -5.70 19.50 -6.38
C ASN A 203 -6.39 20.34 -7.47
N ARG A 204 -5.82 20.37 -8.69
CA ARG A 204 -6.36 21.10 -9.85
C ARG A 204 -6.41 20.21 -11.09
N LYS A 205 -7.21 19.15 -11.01
CA LYS A 205 -7.50 18.28 -12.17
C LYS A 205 -8.28 19.02 -13.25
N GLU A 206 -7.92 18.75 -14.51
CA GLU A 206 -8.73 19.16 -15.67
C GLU A 206 -10.14 18.57 -15.58
N ALA A 207 -11.15 19.25 -16.12
CA ALA A 207 -12.55 18.84 -16.01
C ALA A 207 -12.80 17.39 -16.46
N ARG A 208 -12.15 16.96 -17.56
CA ARG A 208 -12.25 15.60 -18.10
C ARG A 208 -11.61 14.50 -17.23
N ARG A 209 -10.74 14.87 -16.29
CA ARG A 209 -10.00 13.94 -15.41
C ARG A 209 -10.61 13.80 -14.01
N ARG A 210 -11.62 14.61 -13.68
CA ARG A 210 -12.24 14.59 -12.35
C ARG A 210 -12.88 13.23 -12.08
N GLY A 211 -12.67 12.72 -10.87
CA GLY A 211 -13.12 11.40 -10.45
C GLY A 211 -12.34 10.23 -11.04
N LYS A 212 -11.25 10.48 -11.78
CA LYS A 212 -10.51 9.48 -12.54
C LYS A 212 -9.01 9.50 -12.24
N VAL A 213 -8.39 8.33 -12.35
CA VAL A 213 -6.93 8.12 -12.30
C VAL A 213 -6.48 7.44 -13.58
N GLN A 214 -5.38 7.93 -14.17
CA GLN A 214 -4.75 7.31 -15.33
C GLN A 214 -3.53 6.47 -14.89
N LEU A 215 -3.54 5.17 -15.18
CA LEU A 215 -2.36 4.32 -15.05
C LEU A 215 -1.68 4.20 -16.41
N ILE A 216 -0.37 4.44 -16.46
CA ILE A 216 0.42 4.40 -17.69
C ILE A 216 1.54 3.38 -17.55
N ASP A 217 1.56 2.37 -18.40
CA ASP A 217 2.67 1.43 -18.52
C ASP A 217 3.67 1.91 -19.58
N ALA A 218 4.73 2.57 -19.09
CA ALA A 218 5.85 3.02 -19.91
C ALA A 218 7.07 2.09 -19.81
N THR A 219 6.94 0.89 -19.24
CA THR A 219 8.07 -0.02 -18.98
C THR A 219 8.83 -0.44 -20.24
N ALA A 220 8.14 -0.44 -21.39
CA ALA A 220 8.69 -0.73 -22.72
C ALA A 220 9.23 0.52 -23.46
N ILE A 221 8.93 1.74 -23.01
CA ILE A 221 9.34 2.99 -23.67
C ILE A 221 10.73 3.37 -23.20
N LYS A 222 11.76 2.81 -23.84
CA LYS A 222 13.16 2.99 -23.45
C LYS A 222 14.13 2.88 -24.62
N THR A 223 15.26 3.55 -24.47
CA THR A 223 16.41 3.44 -25.35
C THR A 223 17.54 2.68 -24.66
N PRO A 224 18.12 1.62 -25.27
CA PRO A 224 19.23 0.90 -24.68
C PRO A 224 20.50 1.76 -24.67
N LEU A 225 21.30 1.63 -23.60
CA LEU A 225 22.61 2.27 -23.54
C LEU A 225 23.63 1.50 -24.37
N ARG A 226 24.57 2.22 -24.98
CA ARG A 226 25.72 1.60 -25.70
C ARG A 226 26.60 0.77 -24.77
N LYS A 227 26.69 1.17 -23.49
CA LYS A 227 27.44 0.48 -22.44
C LYS A 227 26.67 0.62 -21.13
N ASN A 228 26.53 -0.49 -20.40
CA ASN A 228 25.88 -0.49 -19.09
C ASN A 228 26.70 0.34 -18.09
N LEU A 229 25.98 1.02 -17.19
CA LEU A 229 26.53 1.82 -16.10
C LEU A 229 26.03 1.25 -14.78
N GLY A 230 26.74 0.25 -14.25
CA GLY A 230 26.24 -0.57 -13.14
C GLY A 230 25.02 -1.38 -13.58
N ASN A 231 23.92 -1.27 -12.84
CA ASN A 231 22.64 -1.88 -13.21
C ASN A 231 21.94 -1.13 -14.35
N LYS A 232 22.32 0.13 -14.60
CA LYS A 232 21.67 0.94 -15.63
C LYS A 232 22.02 0.43 -17.02
N ASN A 233 21.01 -0.02 -17.78
CA ASN A 233 21.19 -0.52 -19.15
C ASN A 233 20.32 0.24 -20.17
N CYS A 234 19.43 1.12 -19.73
CA CYS A 234 18.58 1.91 -20.59
C CYS A 234 18.38 3.33 -20.06
N GLU A 235 17.81 4.17 -20.91
CA GLU A 235 17.39 5.53 -20.60
C GLU A 235 16.07 5.87 -21.29
N THR A 236 15.45 6.97 -20.85
CA THR A 236 14.36 7.62 -21.58
C THR A 236 14.92 8.83 -22.30
N ASN A 237 15.20 8.69 -23.59
CA ASN A 237 15.70 9.78 -24.42
C ASN A 237 14.60 10.86 -24.64
N GLU A 238 14.86 11.88 -25.46
CA GLU A 238 13.86 12.93 -25.69
C GLU A 238 12.56 12.42 -26.35
N ALA A 239 12.66 11.51 -27.32
CA ALA A 239 11.51 10.90 -27.98
C ALA A 239 10.71 10.02 -27.01
N ASP A 240 11.40 9.23 -26.19
CA ASP A 240 10.78 8.38 -25.15
C ASP A 240 10.01 9.24 -24.14
N ARG A 241 10.63 10.31 -23.63
CA ARG A 241 9.98 11.25 -22.70
C ARG A 241 8.77 11.91 -23.34
N ARG A 242 8.85 12.28 -24.62
CA ARG A 242 7.72 12.87 -25.36
C ARG A 242 6.58 11.88 -25.51
N ALA A 243 6.87 10.62 -25.84
CA ALA A 243 5.85 9.57 -25.93
C ALA A 243 5.13 9.34 -24.59
N ILE A 244 5.87 9.31 -23.47
CA ILE A 244 5.29 9.17 -22.12
C ILE A 244 4.40 10.38 -21.78
N VAL A 245 4.87 11.59 -22.05
CA VAL A 245 4.09 12.81 -21.83
C VAL A 245 2.87 12.85 -22.74
N ASP A 246 2.95 12.39 -23.99
CA ASP A 246 1.81 12.30 -24.89
C ASP A 246 0.75 11.32 -24.39
N LEU A 247 1.15 10.15 -23.86
CA LEU A 247 0.22 9.22 -23.22
C LEU A 247 -0.52 9.89 -22.05
N LEU A 248 0.23 10.59 -21.19
CA LEU A 248 -0.36 11.35 -20.09
C LEU A 248 -1.33 12.41 -20.64
N MET A 249 -0.89 13.27 -21.55
CA MET A 249 -1.66 14.44 -21.98
C MET A 249 -2.88 14.09 -22.84
N ARG A 250 -2.83 13.03 -23.65
CA ARG A 250 -3.98 12.58 -24.46
C ARG A 250 -5.12 12.10 -23.57
N PHE A 251 -4.83 11.38 -22.48
CA PHE A 251 -5.86 10.81 -21.58
C PHE A 251 -6.87 9.95 -22.36
N GLU A 252 -6.34 9.00 -23.10
CA GLU A 252 -7.11 8.06 -23.91
C GLU A 252 -6.78 6.64 -23.48
N GLU A 253 -7.78 5.76 -23.54
CA GLU A 253 -7.65 4.33 -23.28
C GLU A 253 -6.89 3.65 -24.41
N ASN A 254 -5.83 2.93 -24.05
CA ASN A 254 -5.08 2.07 -24.96
C ASN A 254 -4.30 1.00 -24.17
N GLU A 255 -3.48 0.23 -24.88
CA GLU A 255 -2.65 -0.82 -24.30
C GLU A 255 -1.68 -0.36 -23.20
N GLN A 256 -1.25 0.90 -23.25
CA GLN A 256 -0.27 1.50 -22.33
C GLN A 256 -0.90 2.51 -21.38
N SER A 257 -2.16 2.89 -21.58
CA SER A 257 -2.85 3.92 -20.80
C SER A 257 -4.25 3.45 -20.46
N ARG A 258 -4.50 3.22 -19.18
CA ARG A 258 -5.80 2.80 -18.63
C ARG A 258 -6.34 3.87 -17.69
N ILE A 259 -7.63 4.12 -17.72
CA ILE A 259 -8.32 5.19 -17.00
C ILE A 259 -9.42 4.57 -16.15
N PHE A 260 -9.32 4.75 -14.85
CA PHE A 260 -10.25 4.17 -13.89
C PHE A 260 -10.93 5.24 -13.07
N ASP A 261 -12.15 4.97 -12.61
CA ASP A 261 -12.78 5.80 -11.61
C ASP A 261 -12.09 5.59 -10.24
N ASN A 262 -12.07 6.62 -9.40
CA ASN A 262 -11.36 6.60 -8.11
C ASN A 262 -11.72 5.38 -7.23
N ARG A 263 -12.96 4.91 -7.30
CA ARG A 263 -13.47 3.78 -6.52
C ARG A 263 -12.90 2.41 -6.93
N GLU A 264 -12.34 2.29 -8.13
CA GLU A 264 -11.76 1.03 -8.65
C GLU A 264 -10.62 0.51 -7.77
N PHE A 265 -9.91 1.41 -7.10
CA PHE A 265 -8.73 1.08 -6.29
C PHE A 265 -9.06 0.75 -4.84
N GLY A 266 -10.30 0.95 -4.41
CA GLY A 266 -10.72 0.68 -3.05
C GLY A 266 -11.20 -0.76 -2.89
N TYR A 267 -11.02 -1.30 -1.69
CA TYR A 267 -11.60 -2.55 -1.24
C TYR A 267 -12.08 -2.46 0.21
N TRP A 268 -13.10 -3.25 0.55
CA TRP A 268 -13.40 -3.59 1.94
C TRP A 268 -12.47 -4.71 2.37
N GLN A 269 -11.80 -4.54 3.51
CA GLN A 269 -11.15 -5.64 4.21
C GLN A 269 -12.10 -6.08 5.32
N VAL A 270 -12.66 -7.28 5.19
CA VAL A 270 -13.64 -7.83 6.13
C VAL A 270 -13.02 -8.98 6.92
N THR A 271 -13.35 -9.05 8.21
CA THR A 271 -13.05 -10.25 9.01
C THR A 271 -14.20 -11.24 8.83
N VAL A 272 -13.89 -12.42 8.30
CA VAL A 272 -14.86 -13.50 8.13
C VAL A 272 -14.69 -14.47 9.29
N ASP A 273 -15.69 -14.50 10.16
CA ASP A 273 -15.74 -15.34 11.33
C ASP A 273 -16.57 -16.60 11.08
N ARG A 274 -16.22 -17.66 11.80
CA ARG A 274 -16.97 -18.92 11.81
C ARG A 274 -17.35 -19.30 13.25
N PRO A 275 -18.54 -19.88 13.47
CA PRO A 275 -18.95 -20.32 14.79
C PRO A 275 -18.02 -21.39 15.37
N LEU A 276 -17.61 -21.20 16.62
CA LEU A 276 -16.84 -22.17 17.37
C LEU A 276 -17.69 -23.40 17.69
N ARG A 277 -17.11 -24.59 17.48
CA ARG A 277 -17.74 -25.88 17.78
C ARG A 277 -16.78 -26.72 18.58
N LEU A 278 -17.26 -27.21 19.72
CA LEU A 278 -16.44 -27.94 20.68
C LEU A 278 -17.11 -29.25 21.05
N ARG A 279 -16.36 -30.34 20.89
CA ARG A 279 -16.70 -31.63 21.48
C ARG A 279 -15.96 -31.79 22.80
N VAL A 280 -16.67 -32.29 23.79
CA VAL A 280 -16.15 -32.57 25.13
C VAL A 280 -15.39 -33.90 25.14
N VAL A 281 -14.28 -33.92 25.87
CA VAL A 281 -13.44 -35.08 26.17
C VAL A 281 -13.35 -35.19 27.70
N PRO A 282 -14.31 -35.87 28.36
CA PRO A 282 -14.41 -35.90 29.82
C PRO A 282 -13.19 -36.52 30.50
N ASP A 283 -12.54 -37.49 29.84
CA ASP A 283 -11.40 -38.25 30.37
C ASP A 283 -10.04 -37.56 30.15
N ALA A 284 -10.04 -36.28 29.74
CA ALA A 284 -8.80 -35.55 29.48
C ALA A 284 -7.97 -35.31 30.75
N ASP A 285 -6.65 -35.29 30.58
CA ASP A 285 -5.74 -35.00 31.69
C ASP A 285 -5.79 -33.52 32.10
N LEU A 286 -6.37 -33.26 33.27
CA LEU A 286 -6.50 -31.92 33.83
C LEU A 286 -5.19 -31.38 34.42
N SER A 287 -4.16 -32.22 34.61
CA SER A 287 -2.90 -31.84 35.24
C SER A 287 -2.05 -30.90 34.36
N ALA A 288 -2.27 -30.91 33.05
CA ALA A 288 -1.62 -30.02 32.10
C ALA A 288 -2.07 -28.55 32.21
N GLY A 289 -3.15 -28.27 32.94
CA GLY A 289 -3.76 -26.94 33.05
C GLY A 289 -3.29 -26.08 34.23
N LYS A 290 -3.73 -24.82 34.24
CA LYS A 290 -3.53 -23.87 35.37
C LYS A 290 -4.61 -24.03 36.46
N LEU A 291 -4.88 -25.26 36.87
CA LEU A 291 -5.82 -25.60 37.95
C LEU A 291 -5.03 -25.99 39.22
N LYS A 292 -5.48 -25.51 40.38
CA LYS A 292 -4.96 -25.98 41.68
C LYS A 292 -5.49 -27.39 41.98
N GLU A 293 -4.84 -28.15 42.84
CA GLU A 293 -5.30 -29.52 43.20
C GLU A 293 -6.75 -29.56 43.68
N ALA A 294 -7.17 -28.62 44.54
CA ALA A 294 -8.55 -28.52 44.98
C ALA A 294 -9.53 -28.18 43.83
N GLU A 295 -9.09 -27.40 42.84
CA GLU A 295 -9.88 -27.10 41.64
C GLU A 295 -9.99 -28.34 40.73
N ILE A 296 -8.92 -29.14 40.60
CA ILE A 296 -8.93 -30.39 39.85
C ILE A 296 -9.91 -31.40 40.47
N ALA A 297 -9.89 -31.55 41.79
CA ALA A 297 -10.82 -32.43 42.51
C ALA A 297 -12.28 -32.03 42.25
N LEU A 298 -12.59 -30.73 42.40
CA LEU A 298 -13.92 -30.17 42.09
C LEU A 298 -14.34 -30.41 40.63
N CYS A 299 -13.42 -30.21 39.67
CA CYS A 299 -13.72 -30.44 38.26
C CYS A 299 -14.00 -31.92 37.96
N ARG A 300 -13.21 -32.84 38.53
CA ARG A 300 -13.43 -34.29 38.35
C ARG A 300 -14.75 -34.76 38.93
N GLU A 301 -15.10 -34.27 40.12
CA GLU A 301 -16.40 -34.54 40.74
C GLU A 301 -17.55 -34.00 39.88
N ALA A 302 -17.45 -32.74 39.41
CA ALA A 302 -18.45 -32.15 38.54
C ALA A 302 -18.62 -32.94 37.23
N ILE A 303 -17.53 -33.36 36.59
CA ILE A 303 -17.56 -34.19 35.36
C ILE A 303 -18.23 -35.54 35.63
N ALA A 304 -17.90 -36.22 36.73
CA ALA A 304 -18.48 -37.52 37.08
C ALA A 304 -19.98 -37.46 37.38
N ASN A 305 -20.46 -36.29 37.83
CA ASN A 305 -21.88 -36.05 38.12
C ASN A 305 -22.70 -35.63 36.89
N VAL A 306 -22.08 -35.40 35.73
CA VAL A 306 -22.82 -35.10 34.49
C VAL A 306 -23.55 -36.36 34.03
N ALA A 307 -24.86 -36.25 33.79
CA ALA A 307 -25.68 -37.37 33.37
C ALA A 307 -25.23 -37.90 31.98
N PRO A 308 -25.19 -39.23 31.76
CA PRO A 308 -24.72 -39.83 30.50
C PRO A 308 -25.48 -39.39 29.25
N GLU A 309 -26.72 -38.91 29.41
CA GLU A 309 -27.58 -38.44 28.32
C GLU A 309 -27.16 -37.06 27.79
N VAL A 310 -26.32 -36.32 28.51
CA VAL A 310 -25.84 -35.01 28.07
C VAL A 310 -24.88 -35.18 26.89
N PRO A 311 -25.20 -34.65 25.69
CA PRO A 311 -24.37 -34.89 24.50
C PRO A 311 -22.98 -34.28 24.64
N LEU A 312 -21.94 -35.08 24.40
CA LEU A 312 -20.55 -34.60 24.38
C LEU A 312 -20.28 -33.63 23.22
N THR A 313 -21.12 -33.64 22.18
CA THR A 313 -21.05 -32.71 21.05
C THR A 313 -21.69 -31.36 21.35
N ASN A 314 -22.26 -31.13 22.53
CA ASN A 314 -22.91 -29.88 22.89
C ASN A 314 -22.33 -29.28 24.16
N TRP A 315 -21.25 -28.49 23.98
CA TRP A 315 -20.60 -27.77 25.07
C TRP A 315 -21.57 -26.90 25.88
N ASN A 316 -22.58 -26.28 25.26
CA ASN A 316 -23.51 -25.40 25.98
C ASN A 316 -24.30 -26.16 27.05
N LEU A 317 -24.81 -27.36 26.71
CA LEU A 317 -25.51 -28.22 27.65
C LEU A 317 -24.56 -28.82 28.68
N TYR A 318 -23.39 -29.28 28.23
CA TYR A 318 -22.39 -29.88 29.11
C TYR A 318 -21.87 -28.88 30.16
N ALA A 319 -21.54 -27.66 29.75
CA ALA A 319 -21.10 -26.59 30.65
C ALA A 319 -22.16 -26.25 31.71
N SER A 320 -23.45 -26.27 31.34
CA SER A 320 -24.54 -26.06 32.29
C SER A 320 -24.67 -27.22 33.29
N ALA A 321 -24.50 -28.46 32.84
CA ALA A 321 -24.59 -29.67 33.67
C ALA A 321 -23.46 -29.81 34.69
N LEU A 322 -22.30 -29.18 34.43
CA LEU A 322 -21.18 -29.15 35.38
C LEU A 322 -21.48 -28.35 36.66
N HIS A 323 -22.45 -27.42 36.64
CA HIS A 323 -22.78 -26.54 37.77
C HIS A 323 -21.57 -25.79 38.39
N LEU A 324 -20.52 -25.57 37.60
CA LEU A 324 -19.30 -24.90 38.03
C LEU A 324 -19.40 -23.37 37.88
N LYS A 325 -18.69 -22.64 38.74
CA LYS A 325 -18.56 -21.18 38.62
C LYS A 325 -17.84 -20.81 37.31
N ALA A 326 -18.26 -19.72 36.67
CA ALA A 326 -17.74 -19.26 35.37
C ALA A 326 -16.19 -19.16 35.31
N ALA A 327 -15.55 -18.71 36.39
CA ALA A 327 -14.09 -18.60 36.44
C ALA A 327 -13.38 -19.96 36.35
N LEU A 328 -13.98 -21.00 36.96
CA LEU A 328 -13.45 -22.35 36.94
C LEU A 328 -13.78 -23.06 35.61
N LEU A 329 -14.99 -22.86 35.07
CA LEU A 329 -15.35 -23.32 33.72
C LEU A 329 -14.39 -22.79 32.65
N LYS A 330 -14.01 -21.51 32.72
CA LYS A 330 -13.06 -20.90 31.78
C LYS A 330 -11.67 -21.57 31.80
N LYS A 331 -11.23 -22.06 32.97
CA LYS A 331 -9.97 -22.81 33.10
C LYS A 331 -10.11 -24.25 32.63
N LEU A 332 -11.25 -24.88 32.90
CA LEU A 332 -11.51 -26.28 32.58
C LEU A 332 -11.75 -26.53 31.10
N ARG A 333 -12.58 -25.68 30.45
CA ARG A 333 -12.98 -25.79 29.04
C ARG A 333 -11.83 -26.16 28.08
N PRO A 334 -10.68 -25.44 28.04
CA PRO A 334 -9.60 -25.77 27.11
C PRO A 334 -8.93 -27.12 27.38
N LEU A 335 -9.11 -27.72 28.55
CA LEU A 335 -8.53 -29.02 28.91
C LEU A 335 -9.43 -30.19 28.47
N ILE A 336 -10.75 -29.98 28.47
CA ILE A 336 -11.74 -31.03 28.23
C ILE A 336 -12.51 -30.83 26.92
N THR A 337 -12.04 -29.97 26.02
CA THR A 337 -12.70 -29.76 24.73
C THR A 337 -11.71 -29.76 23.59
N VAL A 338 -12.18 -30.23 22.44
CA VAL A 338 -11.46 -30.17 21.16
C VAL A 338 -12.38 -29.57 20.11
N ALA A 339 -11.79 -28.85 19.14
CA ALA A 339 -12.53 -28.35 17.99
C ALA A 339 -13.10 -29.53 17.17
N ASP A 340 -14.39 -29.47 16.85
CA ASP A 340 -15.07 -30.53 16.12
C ASP A 340 -16.17 -29.94 15.20
N PRO A 341 -16.00 -29.97 13.87
CA PRO A 341 -16.99 -29.44 12.93
C PRO A 341 -18.39 -30.07 13.03
N ALA A 342 -18.49 -31.30 13.56
CA ALA A 342 -19.77 -32.00 13.76
C ALA A 342 -20.46 -31.63 15.08
N ALA A 343 -19.78 -30.91 15.98
CA ALA A 343 -20.35 -30.47 17.25
C ALA A 343 -21.32 -29.28 17.09
N ASN A 344 -22.15 -29.06 18.10
CA ASN A 344 -23.05 -27.92 18.15
C ASN A 344 -22.26 -26.61 18.32
N ILE A 345 -22.81 -25.54 17.73
CA ILE A 345 -22.29 -24.18 17.88
C ILE A 345 -22.26 -23.79 19.35
N VAL A 346 -21.13 -23.26 19.80
CA VAL A 346 -21.00 -22.66 21.13
C VAL A 346 -21.62 -21.26 21.13
N ARG A 347 -22.54 -21.02 22.08
CA ARG A 347 -23.22 -19.74 22.26
C ARG A 347 -22.42 -18.81 23.16
N ASP A 348 -22.50 -17.52 22.90
CA ASP A 348 -21.86 -16.53 23.76
C ASP A 348 -22.53 -16.53 25.15
N SER A 349 -21.71 -16.63 26.19
CA SER A 349 -22.18 -16.70 27.58
C SER A 349 -22.93 -15.45 28.07
N LYS A 350 -22.69 -14.29 27.47
CA LYS A 350 -23.34 -13.01 27.81
C LYS A 350 -24.50 -12.69 26.86
N GLN A 351 -24.40 -13.13 25.61
CA GLN A 351 -25.38 -12.88 24.55
C GLN A 351 -25.78 -14.22 23.88
N PRO A 352 -26.68 -15.01 24.49
CA PRO A 352 -26.97 -16.37 24.03
C PRO A 352 -27.54 -16.50 22.61
N HIS A 353 -28.00 -15.39 22.03
CA HIS A 353 -28.45 -15.32 20.63
C HIS A 353 -27.28 -15.27 19.63
N LEU A 354 -26.08 -14.89 20.08
CA LEU A 354 -24.83 -14.90 19.32
C LEU A 354 -24.03 -16.19 19.55
N CYS A 355 -23.09 -16.47 18.66
CA CYS A 355 -22.12 -17.55 18.82
C CYS A 355 -20.73 -17.01 19.18
N GLU A 356 -19.97 -17.83 19.89
CA GLU A 356 -18.52 -17.59 19.99
C GLU A 356 -17.86 -17.87 18.63
N THR A 357 -16.84 -17.09 18.27
CA THR A 357 -16.09 -17.24 17.02
C THR A 357 -14.89 -18.18 17.20
N ASP A 358 -14.57 -18.99 16.19
CA ASP A 358 -13.36 -19.82 16.18
C ASP A 358 -12.17 -19.04 15.58
N PRO A 359 -11.17 -18.62 16.39
CA PRO A 359 -10.04 -17.88 15.88
C PRO A 359 -9.15 -18.69 14.93
N ALA A 360 -9.21 -20.03 14.97
CA ALA A 360 -8.43 -20.90 14.09
C ALA A 360 -9.04 -21.01 12.69
N LEU A 361 -10.32 -20.66 12.54
CA LEU A 361 -11.04 -20.68 11.26
C LEU A 361 -11.42 -19.28 10.77
N ARG A 362 -10.97 -18.23 11.48
CA ARG A 362 -11.15 -16.84 11.08
C ARG A 362 -10.28 -16.55 9.86
N ASP A 363 -10.88 -15.87 8.89
CA ASP A 363 -10.19 -15.39 7.70
C ASP A 363 -10.36 -13.89 7.51
N THR A 364 -9.62 -13.33 6.55
CA THR A 364 -9.73 -11.94 6.11
C THR A 364 -9.88 -11.90 4.60
N GLU A 365 -10.97 -11.28 4.14
CA GLU A 365 -11.25 -11.14 2.71
C GLU A 365 -11.07 -9.69 2.27
N GLN A 366 -10.54 -9.49 1.07
CA GLN A 366 -10.47 -8.20 0.39
C GLN A 366 -11.47 -8.15 -0.75
N ILE A 367 -12.54 -7.39 -0.56
CA ILE A 367 -13.68 -7.32 -1.48
C ILE A 367 -13.63 -5.98 -2.20
N PRO A 368 -13.49 -5.92 -3.55
CA PRO A 368 -13.46 -4.67 -4.28
C PRO A 368 -14.68 -3.78 -3.99
N LEU A 369 -14.51 -2.46 -3.82
CA LEU A 369 -15.62 -1.52 -3.57
C LEU A 369 -16.68 -1.51 -4.68
N LEU A 370 -16.32 -2.00 -5.87
CA LEU A 370 -17.18 -2.10 -7.04
C LEU A 370 -17.69 -3.53 -7.28
N TYR A 371 -17.47 -4.46 -6.34
CA TYR A 371 -18.05 -5.81 -6.44
C TYR A 371 -19.59 -5.70 -6.50
N PRO A 372 -20.24 -6.23 -7.55
CA PRO A 372 -21.70 -6.12 -7.71
C PRO A 372 -22.43 -6.73 -6.51
N GLY A 373 -23.28 -5.94 -5.85
CA GLY A 373 -23.99 -6.36 -4.63
C GLY A 373 -23.18 -6.27 -3.33
N GLY A 374 -21.95 -5.75 -3.39
CA GLY A 374 -21.12 -5.46 -2.22
C GLY A 374 -20.72 -6.69 -1.41
N ILE A 375 -20.45 -6.48 -0.12
CA ILE A 375 -20.01 -7.54 0.82
C ILE A 375 -21.01 -8.70 0.87
N ALA A 376 -22.32 -8.40 0.89
CA ALA A 376 -23.36 -9.43 1.00
C ALA A 376 -23.33 -10.40 -0.19
N ALA A 377 -23.30 -9.89 -1.42
CA ALA A 377 -23.22 -10.73 -2.62
C ALA A 377 -21.89 -11.48 -2.70
N PHE A 378 -20.78 -10.88 -2.29
CA PHE A 378 -19.49 -11.57 -2.22
C PHE A 378 -19.54 -12.76 -1.25
N MET A 379 -20.12 -12.56 -0.06
CA MET A 379 -20.31 -13.64 0.91
C MET A 379 -21.15 -14.78 0.32
N GLU A 380 -22.25 -14.45 -0.35
CA GLU A 380 -23.13 -15.45 -0.99
C GLU A 380 -22.45 -16.24 -2.11
N ASN A 381 -21.64 -15.58 -2.93
CA ASN A 381 -21.06 -16.19 -4.14
C ASN A 381 -19.73 -16.88 -3.89
N GLU A 382 -18.88 -16.33 -3.02
CA GLU A 382 -17.48 -16.72 -2.91
C GLU A 382 -17.16 -17.41 -1.57
N VAL A 383 -17.90 -17.11 -0.49
CA VAL A 383 -17.57 -17.60 0.87
C VAL A 383 -18.53 -18.70 1.33
N LEU A 384 -19.83 -18.41 1.38
CA LEU A 384 -20.86 -19.31 1.88
C LEU A 384 -20.96 -20.66 1.15
N PRO A 385 -20.62 -20.80 -0.15
CA PRO A 385 -20.56 -22.11 -0.80
C PRO A 385 -19.54 -23.07 -0.18
N TYR A 386 -18.47 -22.55 0.42
CA TYR A 386 -17.41 -23.33 1.05
C TYR A 386 -17.49 -23.31 2.59
N ALA A 387 -18.05 -22.25 3.17
CA ALA A 387 -18.26 -22.08 4.60
C ALA A 387 -19.70 -21.57 4.89
N PRO A 388 -20.71 -22.46 4.89
CA PRO A 388 -22.14 -22.07 4.89
C PRO A 388 -22.64 -21.30 6.11
N ASP A 389 -21.87 -21.28 7.19
CA ASP A 389 -22.20 -20.63 8.46
C ASP A 389 -21.22 -19.50 8.81
N ALA A 390 -20.37 -19.11 7.86
CA ALA A 390 -19.49 -17.96 8.01
C ALA A 390 -20.30 -16.65 8.03
N PHE A 391 -19.78 -15.65 8.72
CA PHE A 391 -20.39 -14.33 8.79
C PHE A 391 -19.32 -13.25 8.92
N VAL A 392 -19.65 -12.02 8.52
CA VAL A 392 -18.74 -10.88 8.59
C VAL A 392 -18.85 -10.21 9.95
N ASP A 393 -17.72 -9.88 10.54
CA ASP A 393 -17.65 -8.92 11.66
C ASP A 393 -17.66 -7.48 11.08
N GLU A 394 -18.86 -6.89 11.06
CA GLU A 394 -19.08 -5.55 10.50
C GLU A 394 -18.28 -4.46 11.24
N ASP A 395 -18.09 -4.59 12.56
CA ASP A 395 -17.36 -3.62 13.38
C ASP A 395 -15.86 -3.57 13.03
N LYS A 396 -15.31 -4.69 12.52
CA LYS A 396 -13.92 -4.78 12.05
C LYS A 396 -13.76 -4.49 10.56
N THR A 397 -14.84 -4.18 9.85
CA THR A 397 -14.76 -3.90 8.42
C THR A 397 -14.13 -2.53 8.20
N VAL A 398 -13.02 -2.52 7.47
CA VAL A 398 -12.26 -1.31 7.15
C VAL A 398 -12.07 -1.17 5.65
N ILE A 399 -11.82 0.05 5.17
CA ILE A 399 -11.59 0.33 3.75
C ILE A 399 -10.09 0.50 3.53
N GLY A 400 -9.57 -0.23 2.56
CA GLY A 400 -8.21 -0.08 2.06
C GLY A 400 -8.20 0.42 0.62
N TYR A 401 -7.07 0.96 0.18
CA TYR A 401 -6.81 1.33 -1.20
C TYR A 401 -5.50 0.74 -1.68
N GLU A 402 -5.49 0.19 -2.89
CA GLU A 402 -4.28 -0.29 -3.55
C GLU A 402 -4.33 -0.15 -5.06
N LEU A 403 -3.13 -0.10 -5.66
CA LEU A 403 -2.91 0.07 -7.08
C LEU A 403 -2.12 -1.15 -7.57
N SER A 404 -2.68 -1.91 -8.52
CA SER A 404 -2.04 -3.11 -9.07
C SER A 404 -1.84 -2.98 -10.56
N PHE A 405 -0.63 -2.64 -11.00
CA PHE A 405 -0.31 -2.63 -12.43
C PHE A 405 -0.45 -4.03 -13.03
N THR A 406 -0.06 -5.08 -12.29
CA THR A 406 -0.22 -6.46 -12.74
C THR A 406 -1.69 -6.79 -13.01
N LYS A 407 -2.64 -6.36 -12.16
CA LYS A 407 -4.08 -6.58 -12.42
C LYS A 407 -4.53 -6.02 -13.77
N TYR A 408 -3.99 -4.88 -14.19
CA TYR A 408 -4.52 -4.11 -15.35
C TYR A 408 -3.71 -4.26 -16.64
N PHE A 409 -2.41 -4.57 -16.54
CA PHE A 409 -1.50 -4.63 -17.69
C PHE A 409 -0.89 -6.02 -17.92
N TYR A 410 -1.11 -6.99 -17.01
CA TYR A 410 -0.64 -8.35 -17.23
C TYR A 410 -1.28 -8.95 -18.47
N ARG A 411 -0.43 -9.36 -19.41
CA ARG A 411 -0.82 -10.21 -20.52
C ARG A 411 -0.26 -11.60 -20.24
N PRO A 412 -1.11 -12.64 -20.22
CA PRO A 412 -0.63 -14.01 -20.20
C PRO A 412 0.38 -14.18 -21.33
N VAL A 413 1.56 -14.72 -21.02
CA VAL A 413 2.51 -15.09 -22.07
C VAL A 413 1.88 -16.26 -22.80
N GLU A 414 1.39 -16.01 -24.02
CA GLU A 414 0.99 -17.10 -24.91
C GLU A 414 2.22 -17.94 -25.18
N LEU A 415 2.23 -19.15 -24.61
CA LEU A 415 3.28 -20.11 -24.85
C LEU A 415 3.25 -20.45 -26.34
N ARG A 416 4.38 -20.20 -27.03
CA ARG A 416 4.53 -20.57 -28.44
C ARG A 416 4.26 -22.06 -28.59
N SER A 417 3.56 -22.44 -29.66
CA SER A 417 3.30 -23.86 -29.93
C SER A 417 4.62 -24.59 -30.23
N ARG A 418 4.65 -25.89 -29.91
CA ARG A 418 5.84 -26.72 -30.15
C ARG A 418 6.19 -26.76 -31.64
N GLU A 419 5.18 -26.67 -32.50
CA GLU A 419 5.31 -26.66 -33.95
C GLU A 419 5.99 -25.37 -34.44
N THR A 420 5.64 -24.21 -33.88
CA THR A 420 6.29 -22.93 -34.20
C THR A 420 7.77 -22.94 -33.80
N ILE A 421 8.07 -23.41 -32.57
CA ILE A 421 9.45 -23.52 -32.08
C ILE A 421 10.27 -24.48 -32.97
N ALA A 422 9.69 -25.63 -33.34
CA ALA A 422 10.37 -26.60 -34.20
C ALA A 422 10.61 -26.07 -35.63
N ALA A 423 9.70 -25.25 -36.17
CA ALA A 423 9.87 -24.62 -37.48
C ALA A 423 11.00 -23.58 -37.47
N GLU A 424 11.03 -22.71 -36.46
CA GLU A 424 12.09 -21.70 -36.29
C GLU A 424 13.47 -22.34 -36.08
N ILE A 425 13.57 -23.41 -35.28
CA ILE A 425 14.84 -24.14 -35.08
C ILE A 425 15.34 -24.71 -36.41
N ARG A 426 14.46 -25.34 -37.21
CA ARG A 426 14.84 -25.87 -38.53
C ARG A 426 15.26 -24.77 -39.50
N GLU A 427 14.61 -23.61 -39.44
CA GLU A 427 14.97 -22.45 -40.26
C GLU A 427 16.34 -21.87 -39.85
N LEU A 428 16.62 -21.77 -38.55
CA LEU A 428 17.92 -21.40 -38.01
C LEU A 428 19.01 -22.41 -38.36
N GLU A 429 18.74 -23.71 -38.27
CA GLU A 429 19.65 -24.79 -38.71
C GLU A 429 19.97 -24.63 -40.19
N ALA A 430 18.96 -24.47 -41.06
CA ALA A 430 19.16 -24.28 -42.50
C ALA A 430 19.97 -23.01 -42.83
N THR A 431 19.79 -21.95 -42.05
CA THR A 431 20.57 -20.70 -42.21
C THR A 431 22.02 -20.87 -41.76
N THR A 432 22.26 -21.74 -40.77
CA THR A 432 23.59 -22.00 -40.20
C THR A 432 24.38 -23.06 -40.96
N ASP A 433 23.70 -24.00 -41.63
CA ASP A 433 24.29 -25.12 -42.39
C ASP A 433 25.05 -24.70 -43.66
N GLY A 434 24.89 -23.45 -44.11
CA GLY A 434 25.75 -22.84 -45.14
C GLY A 434 26.98 -22.12 -44.57
N LEU A 435 26.91 -21.65 -43.32
CA LEU A 435 27.90 -20.78 -42.70
C LEU A 435 29.13 -21.58 -42.22
N LEU A 436 28.91 -22.78 -41.69
CA LEU A 436 29.99 -23.72 -41.34
C LEU A 436 30.73 -24.24 -42.58
N ASN A 437 30.00 -24.52 -43.68
CA ASN A 437 30.61 -24.95 -44.94
C ASN A 437 31.38 -23.83 -45.64
N ALA A 438 30.99 -22.57 -45.46
CA ALA A 438 31.73 -21.41 -45.96
C ALA A 438 33.03 -21.17 -45.16
N ILE A 439 33.05 -21.43 -43.86
CA ILE A 439 34.24 -21.27 -43.01
C ILE A 439 35.24 -22.43 -43.19
N LEU A 440 34.76 -23.64 -43.52
CA LEU A 440 35.61 -24.83 -43.67
C LEU A 440 36.20 -25.01 -45.08
N ASN A 441 35.74 -24.25 -46.08
CA ASN A 441 36.19 -24.34 -47.49
C ASN A 441 37.01 -23.12 -47.97
N ASP A 442 37.39 -22.21 -47.07
CA ASP A 442 38.35 -21.11 -47.34
C ASP A 442 39.77 -21.44 -46.85
#